data_AF-A0A498CDT2-F1
#
_entry.id   AF-A0A498CDT2-F1
#
_cell.length_a   1.000
_cell.length_b   1.000
_cell.length_c   1.000
_cell.angle_alpha   90.00
_cell.angle_beta   90.00
_cell.angle_gamma   90.00
#
_symmetry.space_group_name_H-M   'P 1'
#
loop_
_entity.id
_entity.type
_entity.pdbx_description
1 polymer ?
#
loop_
_entity_poly.entity_id
_entity_poly.type
_entity_poly.pdbx_seq_one_letter_code
_entity_poly.pdbx_strand_id
1 'polypeptide(L)'
;MALRLSPTSRRLLAPLLLASAAANAAPANDNVGAATLPENPANWADRVRIDSAPDTTSLWRGQTDLVLRIVTPEDSKSLNQTGLGKVFGDNRPKYYLRDKLPGSTIDSQPSPGITLMPAMANAMVASYFRHAPDALPSGGSTLRFLVGQWALVHQGNRRDNPVYRLNHRTSVEQRWADGTLDGVTTCSNSDRTATLDQWQANDYAMVKLASSEIALNCVGQLARKMPTFYPRPLATEDLSDYAGGVVPPARVRIFGASGRGITVYTEATCSTDYRGKIEVKRSNARAIGGLFGGAPKNIVIGIPETNTVRNMKSVLFSMPNYEEYEVAGGKPLIVDARIENSANYHCAGTLSAQFVPRPGQDYEVEMDVAESMCRLHIRQVKADGSLSPQQVRPAPQTCSKSADEQQSASGDETGSSGAPPQADLSATQVLP
;
A
#
# COMPACT_ATOMS: atom_id res chain seq x y z
N MET A 1 27.25 72.45 -16.05
CA MET A 1 27.28 72.79 -17.50
C MET A 1 27.52 71.50 -18.27
N ALA A 2 26.89 71.21 -19.40
CA ALA A 2 25.89 71.98 -20.16
C ALA A 2 24.76 71.05 -20.69
N LEU A 3 23.71 71.67 -21.24
CA LEU A 3 22.56 71.02 -21.89
C LEU A 3 22.72 71.07 -23.42
N ARG A 4 21.79 70.41 -24.15
CA ARG A 4 21.55 70.44 -25.62
C ARG A 4 22.42 69.46 -26.45
N LEU A 5 21.94 68.91 -27.57
CA LEU A 5 20.64 69.03 -28.28
C LEU A 5 20.33 67.74 -29.07
N SER A 6 19.08 67.56 -29.52
CA SER A 6 18.63 66.45 -30.38
C SER A 6 18.19 66.94 -31.77
N PRO A 7 18.25 66.07 -32.79
CA PRO A 7 17.22 65.96 -33.82
C PRO A 7 16.71 64.50 -33.93
N THR A 8 15.43 64.14 -34.09
CA THR A 8 14.42 64.50 -35.13
C THR A 8 14.86 64.19 -36.57
N SER A 9 14.05 63.61 -37.45
CA SER A 9 12.74 62.93 -37.32
C SER A 9 12.39 62.22 -38.64
N ARG A 10 11.63 61.11 -38.60
CA ARG A 10 10.52 60.86 -39.55
C ARG A 10 9.54 59.80 -39.02
N ARG A 11 8.27 59.95 -39.41
CA ARG A 11 7.10 59.12 -39.01
C ARG A 11 6.54 58.40 -40.23
N LEU A 12 5.74 57.36 -39.99
CA LEU A 12 4.54 56.81 -40.70
C LEU A 12 4.31 55.43 -40.02
N LEU A 13 3.13 54.93 -39.62
CA LEU A 13 1.76 55.46 -39.48
C LEU A 13 1.08 54.71 -38.29
N ALA A 14 -0.11 55.13 -37.89
CA ALA A 14 -0.94 54.55 -36.81
C ALA A 14 -2.38 54.28 -37.37
N PRO A 15 -3.45 53.92 -36.60
CA PRO A 15 -3.62 53.80 -35.14
C PRO A 15 -4.52 52.61 -34.69
N LEU A 16 -5.22 52.77 -33.54
CA LEU A 16 -6.28 51.91 -32.93
C LEU A 16 -5.74 50.65 -32.19
N LEU A 17 -6.15 50.27 -30.97
CA LEU A 17 -6.76 50.92 -29.77
C LEU A 17 -6.08 50.24 -28.53
N LEU A 18 -6.12 50.65 -27.25
CA LEU A 18 -7.07 51.34 -26.34
C LEU A 18 -8.31 50.50 -25.92
N ALA A 19 -8.84 50.58 -24.69
CA ALA A 19 -8.48 51.38 -23.50
C ALA A 19 -8.54 50.55 -22.19
N SER A 20 -8.23 51.18 -21.06
CA SER A 20 -8.02 50.54 -19.75
C SER A 20 -9.16 50.76 -18.74
N ALA A 21 -9.10 49.98 -17.65
CA ALA A 21 -9.47 50.33 -16.27
C ALA A 21 -10.95 50.29 -15.80
N ALA A 22 -11.14 49.43 -14.78
CA ALA A 22 -11.75 49.71 -13.47
C ALA A 22 -13.26 49.99 -13.29
N ALA A 23 -13.80 49.27 -12.30
CA ALA A 23 -14.88 49.64 -11.37
C ALA A 23 -16.29 49.95 -11.90
N ASN A 24 -17.23 49.05 -11.58
CA ASN A 24 -18.46 49.40 -10.88
C ASN A 24 -18.97 48.21 -10.06
N ALA A 25 -19.83 48.45 -9.08
CA ALA A 25 -20.32 47.43 -8.14
C ALA A 25 -21.84 47.51 -7.95
N ALA A 26 -22.46 46.36 -7.64
CA ALA A 26 -23.89 46.18 -7.32
C ALA A 26 -24.87 46.46 -8.50
N PRO A 27 -26.13 45.94 -8.45
CA PRO A 27 -26.75 45.13 -7.40
C PRO A 27 -26.73 43.62 -7.66
N ALA A 28 -27.12 42.85 -6.63
CA ALA A 28 -27.43 41.44 -6.76
C ALA A 28 -28.81 41.22 -7.41
N ASN A 29 -29.02 40.04 -7.99
CA ASN A 29 -30.35 39.50 -8.25
C ASN A 29 -30.29 37.97 -8.21
N ASP A 30 -31.31 37.33 -7.64
CA ASP A 30 -31.26 35.91 -7.25
C ASP A 30 -31.48 34.91 -8.40
N ASN A 31 -31.27 33.63 -8.09
CA ASN A 31 -31.50 32.45 -8.93
C ASN A 31 -30.42 32.13 -9.99
N VAL A 32 -29.21 31.81 -9.53
CA VAL A 32 -28.59 30.56 -9.99
C VAL A 32 -28.96 29.50 -8.96
N GLY A 33 -29.78 28.52 -9.36
CA GLY A 33 -30.22 27.46 -8.45
C GLY A 33 -29.01 26.70 -7.89
N ALA A 34 -29.03 26.42 -6.59
CA ALA A 34 -28.03 25.55 -5.99
C ALA A 34 -28.15 24.16 -6.62
N ALA A 35 -27.24 23.86 -7.55
CA ALA A 35 -27.05 22.51 -8.05
C ALA A 35 -26.59 21.66 -6.87
N THR A 36 -27.54 20.95 -6.25
CA THR A 36 -27.26 19.96 -5.22
C THR A 36 -26.29 18.95 -5.82
N LEU A 37 -25.04 19.03 -5.35
CA LEU A 37 -24.07 17.97 -5.58
C LEU A 37 -24.73 16.66 -5.13
N PRO A 38 -24.73 15.60 -5.95
CA PRO A 38 -25.39 14.35 -5.59
C PRO A 38 -24.87 13.85 -4.24
N GLU A 39 -25.75 13.29 -3.44
CA GLU A 39 -25.46 12.90 -2.06
C GLU A 39 -24.18 12.06 -1.96
N ASN A 40 -23.39 12.35 -0.93
CA ASN A 40 -22.03 11.84 -0.73
C ASN A 40 -22.00 10.30 -0.89
N PRO A 41 -21.46 9.76 -2.01
CA PRO A 41 -21.69 8.37 -2.38
C PRO A 41 -20.92 7.44 -1.45
N ALA A 42 -21.69 6.79 -0.56
CA ALA A 42 -21.25 6.04 0.61
C ALA A 42 -20.48 6.89 1.66
N ASN A 43 -20.92 6.80 2.92
CA ASN A 43 -20.22 7.43 4.03
C ASN A 43 -18.97 6.61 4.41
N TRP A 44 -17.90 6.78 3.63
CA TRP A 44 -16.67 6.00 3.74
C TRP A 44 -16.06 5.99 5.16
N ALA A 45 -16.30 7.02 5.96
CA ALA A 45 -15.83 7.15 7.33
C ALA A 45 -16.46 6.10 8.29
N ASP A 46 -17.63 5.55 7.97
CA ASP A 46 -18.27 4.45 8.71
C ASP A 46 -17.60 3.09 8.42
N ARG A 47 -16.70 3.02 7.43
CA ARG A 47 -15.96 1.82 7.04
C ARG A 47 -14.46 1.94 7.24
N VAL A 48 -13.86 3.09 6.95
CA VAL A 48 -12.42 3.33 7.10
C VAL A 48 -12.19 4.40 8.16
N ARG A 49 -11.82 3.95 9.36
CA ARG A 49 -11.36 4.83 10.45
C ARG A 49 -9.94 5.32 10.14
N ILE A 50 -9.61 6.52 10.59
CA ILE A 50 -8.24 7.04 10.59
C ILE A 50 -7.92 7.45 12.03
N ASP A 51 -6.85 6.90 12.60
CA ASP A 51 -6.39 7.24 13.93
C ASP A 51 -4.85 7.33 14.03
N SER A 52 -4.37 7.85 15.15
CA SER A 52 -2.94 7.92 15.48
C SER A 52 -2.70 7.25 16.83
N ALA A 53 -1.56 6.54 16.93
CA ALA A 53 -1.13 5.90 18.17
C ALA A 53 0.39 5.97 18.30
N PRO A 54 0.95 5.80 19.51
CA PRO A 54 2.39 5.58 19.69
C PRO A 54 2.87 4.32 18.95
N ASP A 55 4.02 4.37 18.28
CA ASP A 55 4.75 3.18 17.82
C ASP A 55 5.31 2.44 19.05
N THR A 56 4.56 1.46 19.54
CA THR A 56 4.94 0.56 20.64
C THR A 56 5.52 -0.78 20.15
N THR A 57 5.43 -1.06 18.85
CA THR A 57 5.78 -2.35 18.24
C THR A 57 7.22 -2.39 17.71
N SER A 58 7.85 -1.24 17.48
CA SER A 58 9.27 -1.17 17.15
C SER A 58 10.14 -1.68 18.32
N LEU A 59 10.67 -2.90 18.16
CA LEU A 59 11.50 -3.64 19.15
C LEU A 59 12.78 -2.90 19.62
N TRP A 60 13.07 -1.72 19.06
CA TRP A 60 14.22 -0.88 19.34
C TRP A 60 13.99 0.10 20.50
N ARG A 61 13.67 -0.42 21.69
CA ARG A 61 13.57 0.31 22.98
C ARG A 61 14.40 1.61 23.04
N GLY A 62 13.82 2.77 23.31
CA GLY A 62 12.38 3.06 23.34
C GLY A 62 12.09 4.48 23.75
N GLN A 63 11.66 5.32 22.80
CA GLN A 63 11.09 6.64 23.07
C GLN A 63 10.16 7.00 21.91
N THR A 64 8.89 7.25 22.21
CA THR A 64 7.89 7.67 21.22
C THR A 64 7.70 9.17 21.33
N ASP A 65 8.13 9.89 20.30
CA ASP A 65 8.15 11.35 20.31
C ASP A 65 6.80 11.90 19.82
N LEU A 66 5.83 11.98 20.75
CA LEU A 66 4.52 12.60 20.47
C LEU A 66 4.62 14.13 20.31
N VAL A 67 5.62 14.73 20.95
CA VAL A 67 6.00 16.15 20.88
C VAL A 67 7.48 16.27 20.56
N LEU A 68 7.92 17.42 20.05
CA LEU A 68 9.30 17.61 19.60
C LEU A 68 10.28 17.41 20.76
N ARG A 69 11.19 16.45 20.61
CA ARG A 69 12.33 16.25 21.51
C ARG A 69 13.57 16.99 20.99
N ILE A 70 14.38 17.56 21.87
CA ILE A 70 15.67 18.18 21.53
C ILE A 70 16.77 17.40 22.25
N VAL A 71 17.73 16.88 21.48
CA VAL A 71 18.89 16.12 21.97
C VAL A 71 20.16 16.92 21.71
N THR A 72 20.69 17.51 22.77
CA THR A 72 21.89 18.34 22.81
C THR A 72 23.15 17.51 23.06
N PRO A 73 24.37 18.09 22.97
CA PRO A 73 25.58 17.41 23.44
C PRO A 73 25.57 17.07 24.93
N GLU A 74 24.81 17.79 25.73
CA GLU A 74 24.80 17.69 27.19
C GLU A 74 24.02 16.47 27.69
N ASP A 75 22.97 16.06 26.96
CA ASP A 75 22.20 14.84 27.26
C ASP A 75 23.07 13.57 27.27
N SER A 76 24.19 13.60 26.52
CA SER A 76 25.18 12.52 26.50
C SER A 76 26.03 12.41 27.77
N LYS A 77 26.02 13.40 28.67
CA LYS A 77 26.75 13.36 29.97
C LYS A 77 26.21 12.31 30.94
N SER A 78 24.98 11.84 30.72
CA SER A 78 24.39 10.70 31.43
C SER A 78 25.06 9.35 31.12
N LEU A 79 25.85 9.27 30.04
CA LEU A 79 26.52 8.05 29.60
C LEU A 79 27.87 7.86 30.31
N ASN A 80 28.13 6.63 30.77
CA ASN A 80 29.47 6.23 31.20
C ASN A 80 30.46 6.23 30.01
N GLN A 81 31.77 6.11 30.28
CA GLN A 81 32.80 6.15 29.24
C GLN A 81 32.58 5.10 28.13
N THR A 82 32.07 3.91 28.48
CA THR A 82 31.71 2.85 27.52
C THR A 82 30.52 3.25 26.62
N GLY A 83 29.57 4.02 27.14
CA GLY A 83 28.47 4.61 26.37
C GLY A 83 28.94 5.73 25.45
N LEU A 84 29.77 6.65 25.95
CA LEU A 84 30.40 7.71 25.14
C LEU A 84 31.22 7.11 24.00
N GLY A 85 32.03 6.09 24.26
CA GLY A 85 32.79 5.35 23.25
C GLY A 85 31.92 4.61 22.22
N LYS A 86 30.66 4.27 22.55
CA LYS A 86 29.71 3.69 21.59
C LYS A 86 29.01 4.76 20.75
N VAL A 87 28.72 5.94 21.29
CA VAL A 87 28.04 7.04 20.57
C VAL A 87 29.02 7.83 19.67
N PHE A 88 30.23 8.09 20.15
CA PHE A 88 31.21 8.98 19.53
C PHE A 88 32.52 8.29 19.08
N GLY A 89 32.70 7.00 19.40
CA GLY A 89 33.92 6.24 19.08
C GLY A 89 33.87 5.45 17.76
N ASP A 90 35.06 5.14 17.27
CA ASP A 90 35.40 4.60 15.94
C ASP A 90 35.10 5.53 14.75
N ASN A 91 35.80 5.29 13.64
CA ASN A 91 35.85 6.14 12.44
C ASN A 91 34.54 6.24 11.62
N ARG A 92 33.39 5.86 12.20
CA ARG A 92 32.04 6.02 11.65
C ARG A 92 31.07 6.36 12.79
N PRO A 93 30.72 7.63 13.03
CA PRO A 93 29.85 8.02 14.15
C PRO A 93 28.48 7.32 14.10
N LYS A 94 28.10 6.69 15.22
CA LYS A 94 26.94 5.81 15.34
C LYS A 94 25.67 6.62 15.68
N TYR A 95 25.25 7.45 14.73
CA TYR A 95 24.14 8.42 14.88
C TYR A 95 22.86 7.83 15.51
N TYR A 96 22.51 6.58 15.15
CA TYR A 96 21.34 5.85 15.65
C TYR A 96 21.30 5.63 17.17
N LEU A 97 22.39 5.89 17.90
CA LEU A 97 22.43 5.87 19.36
C LEU A 97 22.11 7.22 19.99
N ARG A 98 22.34 8.33 19.26
CA ARG A 98 22.01 9.70 19.72
C ARG A 98 20.50 9.91 19.73
N ASP A 99 19.82 9.31 18.77
CA ASP A 99 18.35 9.27 18.67
C ASP A 99 17.65 8.63 19.90
N LYS A 100 18.41 7.96 20.77
CA LYS A 100 17.91 7.29 21.99
C LYS A 100 18.20 8.04 23.29
N LEU A 101 18.78 9.24 23.20
CA LEU A 101 19.02 10.09 24.37
C LEU A 101 17.72 10.80 24.79
N PRO A 102 17.48 10.96 26.11
CA PRO A 102 16.16 11.36 26.63
C PRO A 102 15.74 12.76 26.18
N GLY A 103 16.68 13.71 26.09
CA GLY A 103 16.44 15.07 25.61
C GLY A 103 15.50 15.89 26.49
N SER A 104 15.17 17.10 26.01
CA SER A 104 14.06 17.92 26.52
C SER A 104 12.89 17.89 25.54
N THR A 105 11.65 18.00 26.03
CA THR A 105 10.43 18.02 25.19
C THR A 105 9.87 19.44 25.05
N ILE A 106 9.31 19.73 23.87
CA ILE A 106 8.68 21.01 23.53
C ILE A 106 7.21 20.74 23.15
N ASP A 107 6.32 20.81 24.14
CA ASP A 107 4.92 20.40 24.01
C ASP A 107 4.12 21.24 22.99
N SER A 108 4.57 22.46 22.68
CA SER A 108 3.97 23.32 21.65
C SER A 108 4.22 22.85 20.21
N GLN A 109 5.11 21.87 19.99
CA GLN A 109 5.48 21.35 18.67
C GLN A 109 5.13 19.85 18.54
N PRO A 110 3.84 19.48 18.47
CA PRO A 110 3.41 18.09 18.32
C PRO A 110 3.92 17.45 17.03
N SER A 111 4.06 16.12 17.04
CA SER A 111 4.47 15.36 15.86
C SER A 111 3.43 15.45 14.74
N PRO A 112 3.84 15.64 13.46
CA PRO A 112 2.91 15.66 12.33
C PRO A 112 2.04 14.40 12.23
N GLY A 113 2.52 13.25 12.74
CA GLY A 113 1.77 12.00 12.76
C GLY A 113 0.52 11.99 13.66
N ILE A 114 0.36 12.98 14.56
CA ILE A 114 -0.82 13.10 15.45
C ILE A 114 -1.88 14.05 14.86
N THR A 115 -1.46 15.16 14.25
CA THR A 115 -2.35 16.28 13.90
C THR A 115 -2.47 16.49 12.40
N LEU A 116 -1.36 16.75 11.71
CA LEU A 116 -1.35 17.08 10.29
C LEU A 116 -1.65 15.88 9.40
N MET A 117 -0.99 14.74 9.65
CA MET A 117 -1.12 13.56 8.79
C MET A 117 -2.54 12.97 8.79
N PRO A 118 -3.24 12.78 9.94
CA PRO A 118 -4.60 12.25 9.92
C PRO A 118 -5.60 13.19 9.22
N ALA A 119 -5.46 14.50 9.41
CA ALA A 119 -6.32 15.49 8.77
C ALA A 119 -6.11 15.54 7.24
N MET A 120 -4.85 15.55 6.78
CA MET A 120 -4.52 15.45 5.35
C MET A 120 -4.94 14.10 4.74
N ALA A 121 -4.77 13.01 5.49
CA ALA A 121 -5.18 11.67 5.07
C ALA A 121 -6.70 11.55 4.93
N ASN A 122 -7.49 12.16 5.83
CA ASN A 122 -8.96 12.16 5.73
C ASN A 122 -9.43 12.76 4.40
N ALA A 123 -8.94 13.94 4.02
CA ALA A 123 -9.25 14.56 2.74
C ALA A 123 -8.78 13.72 1.53
N MET A 124 -7.60 13.09 1.64
CA MET A 124 -7.05 12.22 0.59
C MET A 124 -7.88 10.93 0.40
N VAL A 125 -8.26 10.27 1.50
CA VAL A 125 -9.08 9.04 1.49
C VAL A 125 -10.51 9.33 1.01
N ALA A 126 -11.10 10.45 1.42
CA ALA A 126 -12.38 10.93 0.90
C ALA A 126 -12.34 11.20 -0.61
N SER A 127 -11.19 11.69 -1.13
CA SER A 127 -10.99 11.85 -2.57
C SER A 127 -10.82 10.49 -3.27
N TYR A 128 -10.11 9.54 -2.67
CA TYR A 128 -9.91 8.20 -3.23
C TYR A 128 -11.26 7.48 -3.46
N PHE A 129 -12.07 7.32 -2.42
CA PHE A 129 -13.36 6.60 -2.55
C PHE A 129 -14.39 7.35 -3.40
N ARG A 130 -14.27 8.67 -3.57
CA ARG A 130 -15.09 9.42 -4.55
C ARG A 130 -14.80 9.04 -6.01
N HIS A 131 -13.58 8.63 -6.32
CA HIS A 131 -13.17 8.19 -7.67
C HIS A 131 -13.21 6.66 -7.83
N ALA A 132 -13.23 5.91 -6.73
CA ALA A 132 -13.31 4.45 -6.67
C ALA A 132 -14.31 4.01 -5.58
N PRO A 133 -15.62 4.27 -5.73
CA PRO A 133 -16.62 3.94 -4.71
C PRO A 133 -16.78 2.42 -4.53
N ASP A 134 -16.48 1.66 -5.58
CA ASP A 134 -16.42 0.19 -5.57
C ASP A 134 -15.22 -0.37 -4.78
N ALA A 135 -14.18 0.43 -4.53
CA ALA A 135 -13.07 0.03 -3.65
C ALA A 135 -13.40 0.10 -2.15
N LEU A 136 -14.56 0.65 -1.76
CA LEU A 136 -14.93 0.78 -0.36
C LEU A 136 -15.14 -0.62 0.27
N PRO A 137 -14.48 -0.95 1.40
CA PRO A 137 -14.59 -2.28 1.96
C PRO A 137 -15.97 -2.54 2.57
N SER A 138 -16.44 -3.77 2.44
CA SER A 138 -17.68 -4.27 3.06
C SER A 138 -17.60 -4.23 4.58
N GLY A 139 -16.50 -4.73 5.15
CA GLY A 139 -16.18 -4.71 6.57
C GLY A 139 -15.42 -3.45 7.02
N GLY A 140 -15.27 -3.30 8.33
CA GLY A 140 -14.52 -2.19 8.93
C GLY A 140 -13.00 -2.30 8.73
N SER A 141 -12.34 -1.15 8.66
CA SER A 141 -10.90 -0.99 8.50
C SER A 141 -10.39 0.23 9.28
N THR A 142 -9.11 0.26 9.62
CA THR A 142 -8.43 1.39 10.26
C THR A 142 -7.08 1.66 9.57
N LEU A 143 -6.87 2.91 9.15
CA LEU A 143 -5.55 3.44 8.79
C LEU A 143 -4.94 4.10 10.02
N ARG A 144 -3.94 3.44 10.62
CA ARG A 144 -3.32 3.84 11.89
C ARG A 144 -1.95 4.46 11.68
N PHE A 145 -1.81 5.73 12.05
CA PHE A 145 -0.53 6.45 12.10
C PHE A 145 0.22 6.10 13.39
N LEU A 146 1.17 5.17 13.30
CA LEU A 146 2.11 4.83 14.37
C LEU A 146 3.24 5.88 14.42
N VAL A 147 3.15 6.77 15.40
CA VAL A 147 4.12 7.86 15.61
C VAL A 147 5.36 7.31 16.30
N GLY A 148 6.52 7.45 15.66
CA GLY A 148 7.81 6.95 16.18
C GLY A 148 8.70 8.07 16.70
N GLN A 149 9.47 8.68 15.79
CA GLN A 149 10.49 9.69 16.11
C GLN A 149 10.09 11.07 15.60
N TRP A 150 10.43 12.10 16.38
CA TRP A 150 10.19 13.51 16.12
C TRP A 150 11.13 14.35 16.99
N ALA A 151 12.40 14.41 16.59
CA ALA A 151 13.45 14.97 17.43
C ALA A 151 14.48 15.82 16.66
N LEU A 152 14.87 16.96 17.21
CA LEU A 152 16.06 17.72 16.81
C LEU A 152 17.29 17.07 17.48
N VAL A 153 18.07 16.32 16.71
CA VAL A 153 19.25 15.61 17.23
C VAL A 153 20.53 16.29 16.75
N HIS A 154 21.39 16.70 17.68
CA HIS A 154 22.70 17.27 17.37
C HIS A 154 23.56 16.31 16.52
N GLN A 155 24.36 16.87 15.61
CA GLN A 155 25.19 16.16 14.64
C GLN A 155 26.68 16.44 14.87
N GLY A 156 27.57 15.68 14.21
CA GLY A 156 29.02 15.81 14.34
C GLY A 156 29.58 15.46 15.73
N ASN A 157 30.90 15.59 15.91
CA ASN A 157 31.59 15.25 17.17
C ASN A 157 32.04 16.47 17.98
N ARG A 158 31.84 17.69 17.45
CA ARG A 158 32.12 18.95 18.15
C ARG A 158 31.00 19.29 19.14
N ARG A 159 31.36 19.95 20.25
CA ARG A 159 30.43 20.44 21.28
C ARG A 159 30.19 21.95 21.16
N ASP A 160 31.18 22.64 20.62
CA ASP A 160 31.15 23.97 20.06
C ASP A 160 30.23 24.02 18.82
N ASN A 161 29.23 24.92 18.87
CA ASN A 161 28.23 25.18 17.82
C ASN A 161 27.71 23.93 17.05
N PRO A 162 27.00 23.01 17.73
CA PRO A 162 26.46 21.81 17.10
C PRO A 162 25.30 22.15 16.14
N VAL A 163 25.36 21.57 14.94
CA VAL A 163 24.24 21.57 13.98
C VAL A 163 23.25 20.47 14.38
N TYR A 164 21.95 20.72 14.29
CA TYR A 164 20.88 19.78 14.60
C TYR A 164 20.16 19.34 13.32
N ARG A 165 19.91 18.04 13.18
CA ARG A 165 19.02 17.48 12.15
C ARG A 165 17.68 17.15 12.78
N LEU A 166 16.59 17.50 12.10
CA LEU A 166 15.27 17.02 12.47
C LEU A 166 15.12 15.58 12.01
N ASN A 167 15.00 14.65 12.95
CA ASN A 167 14.76 13.23 12.70
C ASN A 167 13.26 12.94 12.86
N HIS A 168 12.64 12.41 11.80
CA HIS A 168 11.23 12.03 11.80
C HIS A 168 11.07 10.56 11.37
N ARG A 169 10.17 9.84 12.05
CA ARG A 169 9.65 8.53 11.64
C ARG A 169 8.21 8.39 12.09
N THR A 170 7.30 8.22 11.12
CA THR A 170 5.93 7.75 11.34
C THR A 170 5.67 6.57 10.40
N SER A 171 4.96 5.56 10.87
CA SER A 171 4.49 4.44 10.03
C SER A 171 2.97 4.52 9.89
N VAL A 172 2.42 4.04 8.78
CA VAL A 172 0.98 3.90 8.58
C VAL A 172 0.67 2.43 8.35
N GLU A 173 -0.11 1.83 9.24
CA GLU A 173 -0.63 0.47 9.11
C GLU A 173 -2.05 0.52 8.52
N GLN A 174 -2.39 -0.39 7.61
CA GLN A 174 -3.78 -0.75 7.34
C GLN A 174 -4.13 -2.00 8.14
N ARG A 175 -5.21 -1.91 8.93
CA ARG A 175 -5.80 -3.07 9.60
C ARG A 175 -7.26 -3.24 9.27
N TRP A 176 -7.71 -4.50 9.23
CA TRP A 176 -9.11 -4.88 9.16
C TRP A 176 -9.73 -5.00 10.57
N ALA A 177 -11.06 -5.05 10.64
CA ALA A 177 -11.80 -5.10 11.91
C ALA A 177 -11.60 -6.39 12.74
N ASP A 178 -11.10 -7.46 12.12
CA ASP A 178 -10.64 -8.69 12.78
C ASP A 178 -9.24 -8.55 13.43
N GLY A 179 -8.56 -7.42 13.21
CA GLY A 179 -7.20 -7.13 13.67
C GLY A 179 -6.10 -7.45 12.66
N THR A 180 -6.43 -8.10 11.54
CA THR A 180 -5.48 -8.52 10.49
C THR A 180 -4.80 -7.30 9.87
N LEU A 181 -3.48 -7.40 9.69
CA LEU A 181 -2.62 -6.35 9.13
C LEU A 181 -2.38 -6.62 7.63
N ASP A 182 -2.99 -5.84 6.74
CA ASP A 182 -2.80 -5.99 5.29
C ASP A 182 -1.45 -5.39 4.82
N GLY A 183 -1.01 -4.30 5.45
CA GLY A 183 0.33 -3.79 5.18
C GLY A 183 0.74 -2.54 5.96
N VAL A 184 2.00 -2.17 5.80
CA VAL A 184 2.66 -1.04 6.46
C VAL A 184 3.41 -0.20 5.43
N THR A 185 3.38 1.12 5.59
CA THR A 185 4.32 2.04 4.92
C THR A 185 4.97 2.96 5.94
N THR A 186 6.27 3.22 5.82
CA THR A 186 7.03 4.02 6.80
C THR A 186 7.58 5.27 6.13
N CYS A 187 7.17 6.43 6.62
CA CYS A 187 7.66 7.73 6.18
C CYS A 187 8.71 8.26 7.18
N SER A 188 9.98 8.08 6.83
CA SER A 188 11.12 8.65 7.55
C SER A 188 12.02 9.40 6.57
N ASN A 189 12.04 10.74 6.65
CA ASN A 189 12.87 11.62 5.85
C ASN A 189 12.97 12.99 6.52
N SER A 190 14.18 13.51 6.68
CA SER A 190 14.48 14.94 6.83
C SER A 190 16.00 15.14 6.89
N ASP A 191 16.56 15.63 5.80
CA ASP A 191 17.97 16.03 5.71
C ASP A 191 18.17 17.51 6.13
N ARG A 192 17.08 18.20 6.49
CA ARG A 192 17.13 19.60 6.94
C ARG A 192 17.96 19.70 8.21
N THR A 193 18.96 20.56 8.16
CA THR A 193 19.95 20.79 9.23
C THR A 193 20.13 22.28 9.45
N ALA A 194 20.23 22.70 10.71
CA ALA A 194 20.38 24.09 11.13
C ALA A 194 20.97 24.18 12.55
N THR A 195 21.36 25.37 13.02
CA THR A 195 21.70 25.55 14.46
C THR A 195 20.45 25.45 15.33
N LEU A 196 20.61 25.28 16.65
CA LEU A 196 19.47 25.24 17.56
C LEU A 196 18.66 26.54 17.51
N ASP A 197 19.34 27.68 17.57
CA ASP A 197 18.74 29.02 17.50
C ASP A 197 17.89 29.19 16.22
N GLN A 198 18.38 28.69 15.07
CA GLN A 198 17.64 28.71 13.80
C GLN A 198 16.38 27.83 13.83
N TRP A 199 16.45 26.66 14.47
CA TRP A 199 15.29 25.79 14.66
C TRP A 199 14.25 26.36 15.63
N GLN A 200 14.69 27.11 16.66
CA GLN A 200 13.83 27.72 17.68
C GLN A 200 13.25 29.08 17.26
N ALA A 201 13.91 29.78 16.32
CA ALA A 201 13.52 31.10 15.86
C ALA A 201 12.06 31.19 15.38
N ASN A 202 11.46 32.36 15.62
CA ASN A 202 10.09 32.72 15.22
C ASN A 202 9.03 31.71 15.69
N ASP A 203 9.13 31.27 16.96
CA ASP A 203 8.35 30.17 17.54
C ASP A 203 8.39 28.92 16.65
N TYR A 204 9.59 28.34 16.51
CA TYR A 204 9.82 27.09 15.78
C TYR A 204 9.32 27.08 14.33
N ALA A 205 9.36 28.22 13.63
CA ALA A 205 8.83 28.36 12.27
C ALA A 205 9.43 27.34 11.29
N MET A 206 10.74 27.02 11.41
CA MET A 206 11.39 25.98 10.62
C MET A 206 10.86 24.58 10.90
N VAL A 207 10.51 24.25 12.16
CA VAL A 207 9.91 22.96 12.51
C VAL A 207 8.49 22.86 11.95
N LYS A 208 7.68 23.92 12.04
CA LYS A 208 6.32 23.97 11.49
C LYS A 208 6.29 23.80 9.96
N LEU A 209 7.24 24.45 9.26
CA LEU A 209 7.44 24.25 7.83
C LEU A 209 7.84 22.79 7.51
N ALA A 210 8.86 22.25 8.20
CA ALA A 210 9.30 20.87 7.99
C ALA A 210 8.20 19.84 8.31
N SER A 211 7.42 20.05 9.38
CA SER A 211 6.27 19.23 9.76
C SER A 211 5.23 19.16 8.63
N SER A 212 5.00 20.29 7.96
CA SER A 212 4.07 20.39 6.81
C SER A 212 4.60 19.67 5.56
N GLU A 213 5.88 19.86 5.23
CA GLU A 213 6.57 19.16 4.12
C GLU A 213 6.58 17.63 4.32
N ILE A 214 6.87 17.19 5.55
CA ILE A 214 6.91 15.78 5.96
C ILE A 214 5.51 15.16 5.92
N ALA A 215 4.48 15.85 6.42
CA ALA A 215 3.09 15.38 6.37
C ALA A 215 2.60 15.21 4.92
N LEU A 216 2.87 16.19 4.05
CA LEU A 216 2.52 16.14 2.62
C LEU A 216 3.21 14.96 1.91
N ASN A 217 4.50 14.73 2.17
CA ASN A 217 5.24 13.60 1.61
C ASN A 217 4.69 12.26 2.11
N CYS A 218 4.42 12.13 3.42
CA CYS A 218 3.90 10.90 4.03
C CYS A 218 2.50 10.54 3.49
N VAL A 219 1.58 11.51 3.45
CA VAL A 219 0.24 11.28 2.88
C VAL A 219 0.30 11.03 1.37
N GLY A 220 1.27 11.62 0.65
CA GLY A 220 1.56 11.29 -0.73
C GLY A 220 2.08 9.86 -0.94
N GLN A 221 2.80 9.28 0.03
CA GLN A 221 3.19 7.86 0.02
C GLN A 221 1.98 6.96 0.29
N LEU A 222 1.14 7.31 1.27
CA LEU A 222 -0.11 6.62 1.57
C LEU A 222 -1.07 6.62 0.36
N ALA A 223 -1.22 7.75 -0.34
CA ALA A 223 -2.03 7.86 -1.55
C ALA A 223 -1.61 6.86 -2.65
N ARG A 224 -0.30 6.62 -2.81
CA ARG A 224 0.24 5.59 -3.73
C ARG A 224 0.02 4.16 -3.24
N LYS A 225 -0.35 3.95 -1.98
CA LYS A 225 -0.71 2.65 -1.38
C LYS A 225 -2.21 2.40 -1.30
N MET A 226 -3.06 3.41 -1.44
CA MET A 226 -4.53 3.24 -1.44
C MET A 226 -5.03 2.15 -2.39
N PRO A 227 -4.56 2.03 -3.66
CA PRO A 227 -4.99 0.95 -4.56
C PRO A 227 -4.46 -0.45 -4.19
N THR A 228 -3.59 -0.57 -3.20
CA THR A 228 -3.14 -1.84 -2.62
C THR A 228 -3.95 -2.19 -1.38
N PHE A 229 -4.15 -1.21 -0.48
CA PHE A 229 -4.91 -1.34 0.77
C PHE A 229 -6.43 -1.46 0.58
N TYR A 230 -6.95 -0.84 -0.48
CA TYR A 230 -8.35 -0.87 -0.88
C TYR A 230 -8.40 -1.09 -2.39
N PRO A 231 -8.08 -2.31 -2.86
CA PRO A 231 -8.05 -2.61 -4.28
C PRO A 231 -9.49 -2.68 -4.80
N ARG A 232 -9.81 -1.89 -5.84
CA ARG A 232 -11.08 -2.01 -6.58
C ARG A 232 -11.37 -3.50 -6.89
N PRO A 233 -12.62 -3.97 -6.78
CA PRO A 233 -13.02 -5.26 -7.31
C PRO A 233 -12.55 -5.41 -8.75
N LEU A 234 -12.20 -6.64 -9.13
CA LEU A 234 -12.20 -6.99 -10.54
C LEU A 234 -13.64 -6.93 -11.02
N ALA A 235 -13.85 -6.55 -12.29
CA ALA A 235 -15.17 -6.67 -12.88
C ALA A 235 -15.64 -8.12 -12.74
N THR A 236 -16.80 -8.33 -12.12
CA THR A 236 -17.52 -9.59 -12.21
C THR A 236 -17.88 -9.77 -13.67
N GLU A 237 -17.31 -10.79 -14.32
CA GLU A 237 -17.67 -11.12 -15.69
C GLU A 237 -19.16 -11.44 -15.75
N ASP A 238 -19.86 -10.88 -16.73
CA ASP A 238 -21.29 -11.15 -16.88
C ASP A 238 -21.48 -12.60 -17.33
N LEU A 239 -22.31 -13.32 -16.58
CA LEU A 239 -22.67 -14.71 -16.85
C LEU A 239 -24.12 -14.83 -17.35
N SER A 240 -24.78 -13.71 -17.69
CA SER A 240 -26.13 -13.69 -18.26
C SER A 240 -26.23 -14.49 -19.56
N ASP A 241 -25.20 -14.44 -20.41
CA ASP A 241 -25.03 -15.29 -21.61
C ASP A 241 -25.07 -16.81 -21.31
N TYR A 242 -24.80 -17.20 -20.06
CA TYR A 242 -24.80 -18.59 -19.57
C TYR A 242 -25.97 -18.91 -18.62
N ALA A 243 -26.93 -18.01 -18.44
CA ALA A 243 -28.04 -18.17 -17.48
C ALA A 243 -28.92 -19.42 -17.72
N GLY A 244 -28.83 -20.04 -18.90
CA GLY A 244 -29.51 -21.29 -19.24
C GLY A 244 -28.71 -22.58 -19.03
N GLY A 245 -27.47 -22.55 -18.50
CA GLY A 245 -26.68 -23.78 -18.40
C GLY A 245 -25.26 -23.68 -17.82
N VAL A 246 -24.38 -24.55 -18.30
CA VAL A 246 -23.01 -24.72 -17.79
C VAL A 246 -22.10 -23.61 -18.31
N VAL A 247 -21.52 -22.83 -17.40
CA VAL A 247 -20.46 -21.85 -17.71
C VAL A 247 -19.21 -22.62 -18.20
N PRO A 248 -18.69 -22.35 -19.41
CA PRO A 248 -17.54 -23.06 -19.93
C PRO A 248 -16.25 -22.71 -19.17
N PRO A 249 -15.31 -23.66 -18.99
CA PRO A 249 -14.01 -23.37 -18.40
C PRO A 249 -13.25 -22.34 -19.25
N ALA A 250 -12.39 -21.58 -18.60
CA ALA A 250 -11.32 -20.85 -19.24
C ALA A 250 -10.05 -21.70 -19.21
N ARG A 251 -9.02 -21.35 -20.01
CA ARG A 251 -7.77 -22.10 -20.07
C ARG A 251 -6.57 -21.19 -19.83
N VAL A 252 -5.57 -21.67 -19.09
CA VAL A 252 -4.36 -20.89 -18.76
C VAL A 252 -3.08 -21.68 -19.06
N ARG A 253 -2.22 -21.11 -19.90
CA ARG A 253 -0.85 -21.56 -20.17
C ARG A 253 0.11 -20.90 -19.18
N ILE A 254 0.87 -21.68 -18.43
CA ILE A 254 1.82 -21.18 -17.43
C ILE A 254 3.25 -21.56 -17.86
N PHE A 255 4.16 -20.60 -17.99
CA PHE A 255 5.56 -20.86 -18.35
C PHE A 255 6.44 -21.16 -17.12
N GLY A 256 7.13 -22.30 -17.15
CA GLY A 256 8.08 -22.72 -16.12
C GLY A 256 9.55 -22.53 -16.51
N ALA A 257 10.37 -21.99 -15.60
CA ALA A 257 11.81 -21.80 -15.78
C ALA A 257 12.60 -22.30 -14.56
N SER A 258 13.90 -22.59 -14.75
CA SER A 258 14.77 -22.97 -13.61
C SER A 258 14.91 -21.78 -12.65
N GLY A 259 14.80 -22.04 -11.34
CA GLY A 259 14.82 -21.02 -10.29
C GLY A 259 13.64 -20.04 -10.27
N ARG A 260 12.62 -20.22 -11.13
CA ARG A 260 11.39 -19.41 -11.15
C ARG A 260 10.16 -20.31 -11.05
N GLY A 261 9.42 -20.20 -9.95
CA GLY A 261 8.18 -20.92 -9.74
C GLY A 261 6.97 -20.00 -9.92
N ILE A 262 5.92 -20.51 -10.58
CA ILE A 262 4.62 -19.83 -10.66
C ILE A 262 3.57 -20.72 -10.00
N THR A 263 2.86 -20.14 -9.03
CA THR A 263 1.69 -20.73 -8.38
C THR A 263 0.43 -20.06 -8.91
N VAL A 264 -0.63 -20.82 -9.13
CA VAL A 264 -1.97 -20.28 -9.40
C VAL A 264 -2.95 -20.88 -8.39
N TYR A 265 -3.57 -20.04 -7.59
CA TYR A 265 -4.65 -20.38 -6.68
C TYR A 265 -5.99 -20.19 -7.40
N THR A 266 -6.81 -21.25 -7.43
CA THR A 266 -8.05 -21.29 -8.21
C THR A 266 -9.28 -20.95 -7.37
N GLU A 267 -10.21 -20.19 -7.97
CA GLU A 267 -11.40 -19.64 -7.30
C GLU A 267 -11.04 -18.85 -6.02
N ALA A 268 -9.91 -18.13 -6.07
CA ALA A 268 -9.23 -17.56 -4.91
C ALA A 268 -9.65 -16.10 -4.66
N THR A 269 -10.27 -15.81 -3.52
CA THR A 269 -10.71 -14.45 -3.16
C THR A 269 -9.57 -13.64 -2.54
N CYS A 270 -8.77 -14.27 -1.68
CA CYS A 270 -7.48 -13.79 -1.16
C CYS A 270 -6.45 -14.93 -1.10
N SER A 271 -5.22 -14.66 -0.66
CA SER A 271 -4.14 -15.66 -0.58
C SER A 271 -4.42 -16.86 0.35
N THR A 272 -5.39 -16.78 1.26
CA THR A 272 -5.76 -17.85 2.22
C THR A 272 -7.13 -18.49 1.96
N ASP A 273 -7.92 -17.99 1.02
CA ASP A 273 -9.19 -18.59 0.59
C ASP A 273 -9.12 -18.91 -0.90
N TYR A 274 -9.05 -20.20 -1.20
CA TYR A 274 -8.96 -20.73 -2.56
C TYR A 274 -9.45 -22.19 -2.59
N ARG A 275 -10.03 -22.61 -3.72
CA ARG A 275 -10.52 -23.98 -3.91
C ARG A 275 -9.40 -24.97 -4.26
N GLY A 276 -8.37 -24.52 -4.97
CA GLY A 276 -7.27 -25.36 -5.42
C GLY A 276 -5.99 -24.57 -5.69
N LYS A 277 -4.90 -25.30 -5.93
CA LYS A 277 -3.57 -24.74 -6.18
C LYS A 277 -2.83 -25.53 -7.26
N ILE A 278 -2.39 -24.82 -8.30
CA ILE A 278 -1.53 -25.30 -9.38
C ILE A 278 -0.12 -24.74 -9.10
N GLU A 279 0.93 -25.56 -9.20
CA GLU A 279 2.32 -25.15 -8.92
C GLU A 279 3.29 -25.61 -10.02
N VAL A 280 3.66 -24.69 -10.90
CA VAL A 280 4.57 -24.93 -12.03
C VAL A 280 5.98 -24.50 -11.63
N LYS A 281 6.88 -25.48 -11.47
CA LYS A 281 8.28 -25.31 -11.07
C LYS A 281 9.20 -26.26 -11.84
N ARG A 282 10.31 -25.74 -12.39
CA ARG A 282 11.45 -26.59 -12.75
C ARG A 282 12.38 -26.78 -11.55
N SER A 283 12.09 -27.77 -10.73
CA SER A 283 13.03 -28.21 -9.70
C SER A 283 14.19 -29.00 -10.31
N ASN A 284 15.43 -28.60 -10.01
CA ASN A 284 16.62 -29.32 -10.45
C ASN A 284 16.63 -30.77 -9.91
N ALA A 285 15.94 -31.04 -8.80
CA ALA A 285 15.80 -32.37 -8.20
C ALA A 285 15.17 -33.42 -9.14
N ARG A 286 14.24 -33.04 -10.03
CA ARG A 286 13.67 -33.99 -11.02
C ARG A 286 14.66 -34.37 -12.14
N ALA A 287 15.75 -33.64 -12.33
CA ALA A 287 16.80 -33.97 -13.29
C ALA A 287 17.85 -34.96 -12.73
N ILE A 288 17.96 -35.13 -11.41
CA ILE A 288 18.98 -35.98 -10.77
C ILE A 288 18.69 -37.48 -10.94
N GLY A 289 17.41 -37.86 -11.10
CA GLY A 289 17.01 -39.26 -11.36
C GLY A 289 17.17 -39.71 -12.82
N GLY A 290 17.86 -38.96 -13.68
CA GLY A 290 17.59 -38.97 -15.12
C GLY A 290 18.78 -38.87 -16.07
N LEU A 291 19.78 -39.77 -15.98
CA LEU A 291 20.72 -39.97 -17.11
C LEU A 291 20.01 -40.45 -18.40
N PHE A 292 18.77 -40.93 -18.26
CA PHE A 292 17.81 -41.23 -19.34
C PHE A 292 16.47 -40.48 -19.17
N GLY A 293 16.42 -39.47 -18.31
CA GLY A 293 15.21 -38.73 -17.96
C GLY A 293 15.03 -37.50 -18.82
N GLY A 294 14.16 -37.57 -19.84
CA GLY A 294 13.82 -36.41 -20.66
C GLY A 294 13.19 -35.27 -19.85
N ALA A 295 13.27 -34.05 -20.37
CA ALA A 295 12.61 -32.88 -19.78
C ALA A 295 11.10 -33.13 -19.58
N PRO A 296 10.46 -32.50 -18.56
CA PRO A 296 9.03 -32.66 -18.32
C PRO A 296 8.23 -32.32 -19.58
N LYS A 297 7.30 -33.21 -19.94
CA LYS A 297 6.40 -33.00 -21.10
C LYS A 297 5.42 -31.88 -20.77
N ASN A 298 5.25 -30.94 -21.69
CA ASN A 298 4.19 -29.93 -21.59
C ASN A 298 2.82 -30.60 -21.49
N ILE A 299 1.98 -30.09 -20.60
CA ILE A 299 0.54 -30.34 -20.64
C ILE A 299 -0.02 -29.38 -21.69
N VAL A 300 -0.73 -29.90 -22.70
CA VAL A 300 -1.30 -29.12 -23.79
C VAL A 300 -2.77 -29.50 -23.94
N ILE A 301 -3.66 -28.52 -23.82
CA ILE A 301 -5.12 -28.66 -23.98
C ILE A 301 -5.66 -27.82 -25.14
N GLY A 302 -4.77 -27.22 -25.93
CA GLY A 302 -5.10 -26.62 -27.22
C GLY A 302 -5.35 -25.11 -27.16
N ILE A 303 -4.63 -24.39 -26.29
CA ILE A 303 -4.55 -22.92 -26.37
C ILE A 303 -3.81 -22.54 -27.67
N PRO A 304 -4.23 -21.52 -28.43
CA PRO A 304 -3.54 -21.08 -29.65
C PRO A 304 -2.04 -20.84 -29.46
N GLU A 305 -1.26 -21.11 -30.50
CA GLU A 305 0.19 -20.93 -30.44
C GLU A 305 0.57 -19.46 -30.55
N THR A 306 1.23 -18.94 -29.51
CA THR A 306 1.65 -17.54 -29.40
C THR A 306 3.06 -17.33 -29.93
N ASN A 307 3.44 -16.06 -30.14
CA ASN A 307 4.84 -15.72 -30.45
C ASN A 307 5.79 -16.16 -29.33
N THR A 308 5.35 -16.16 -28.07
CA THR A 308 6.09 -16.69 -26.92
C THR A 308 6.47 -18.16 -27.13
N VAL A 309 5.49 -19.00 -27.47
CA VAL A 309 5.71 -20.44 -27.73
C VAL A 309 6.57 -20.66 -28.99
N ARG A 310 6.35 -19.90 -30.07
CA ARG A 310 7.19 -19.96 -31.29
C ARG A 310 8.66 -19.64 -31.00
N ASN A 311 8.92 -18.57 -30.25
CA ASN A 311 10.27 -18.14 -29.89
C ASN A 311 10.98 -19.15 -28.97
N MET A 312 10.25 -19.83 -28.07
CA MET A 312 10.81 -20.92 -27.27
C MET A 312 11.16 -22.15 -28.12
N LYS A 313 10.38 -22.46 -29.17
CA LYS A 313 10.67 -23.56 -30.11
C LYS A 313 11.86 -23.29 -31.03
N SER A 314 12.17 -22.03 -31.35
CA SER A 314 13.27 -21.69 -32.27
C SER A 314 14.67 -21.79 -31.66
N VAL A 315 14.79 -21.90 -30.33
CA VAL A 315 16.09 -22.11 -29.66
C VAL A 315 16.47 -23.57 -29.74
N LEU A 316 17.50 -23.89 -30.53
CA LEU A 316 17.98 -25.26 -30.74
C LEU A 316 18.26 -25.97 -29.40
N PHE A 317 17.81 -27.22 -29.29
CA PHE A 317 17.83 -28.06 -28.07
C PHE A 317 16.98 -27.57 -26.88
N SER A 318 16.28 -26.42 -26.97
CA SER A 318 15.30 -26.04 -25.95
C SER A 318 13.95 -26.69 -26.22
N MET A 319 13.49 -27.53 -25.29
CA MET A 319 12.07 -27.84 -25.22
C MET A 319 11.34 -26.62 -24.64
N PRO A 320 10.30 -26.07 -25.31
CA PRO A 320 9.44 -25.06 -24.69
C PRO A 320 8.82 -25.70 -23.44
N ASN A 321 8.74 -24.96 -22.32
CA ASN A 321 8.31 -25.51 -21.04
C ASN A 321 7.09 -24.72 -20.53
N TYR A 322 5.91 -25.22 -20.84
CA TYR A 322 4.65 -24.67 -20.39
C TYR A 322 3.66 -25.77 -20.06
N GLU A 323 2.77 -25.48 -19.12
CA GLU A 323 1.71 -26.38 -18.71
C GLU A 323 0.38 -25.63 -18.87
N GLU A 324 -0.54 -26.20 -19.65
CA GLU A 324 -1.86 -25.65 -19.93
C GLU A 324 -2.91 -26.32 -19.04
N TYR A 325 -3.73 -25.53 -18.35
CA TYR A 325 -4.72 -25.99 -17.38
C TYR A 325 -6.09 -25.40 -17.65
N GLU A 326 -7.15 -26.19 -17.42
CA GLU A 326 -8.52 -25.67 -17.30
C GLU A 326 -8.75 -25.03 -15.93
N VAL A 327 -9.50 -23.93 -15.93
CA VAL A 327 -9.81 -23.12 -14.75
C VAL A 327 -11.26 -22.62 -14.85
N ALA A 328 -11.92 -22.40 -13.72
CA ALA A 328 -13.32 -21.98 -13.72
C ALA A 328 -13.50 -20.57 -14.33
N GLY A 329 -14.27 -20.47 -15.42
CA GLY A 329 -14.62 -19.18 -16.02
C GLY A 329 -15.46 -18.34 -15.07
N GLY A 330 -15.24 -17.02 -15.04
CA GLY A 330 -15.95 -16.10 -14.16
C GLY A 330 -15.56 -16.18 -12.66
N LYS A 331 -14.58 -17.02 -12.29
CA LYS A 331 -14.09 -17.15 -10.91
C LYS A 331 -12.68 -16.55 -10.76
N PRO A 332 -12.37 -15.85 -9.66
CA PRO A 332 -11.07 -15.19 -9.52
C PRO A 332 -9.93 -16.21 -9.44
N LEU A 333 -8.79 -15.84 -10.02
CA LEU A 333 -7.51 -16.56 -9.93
C LEU A 333 -6.47 -15.63 -9.32
N ILE A 334 -5.70 -16.12 -8.35
CA ILE A 334 -4.49 -15.44 -7.86
C ILE A 334 -3.28 -16.16 -8.46
N VAL A 335 -2.49 -15.43 -9.23
CA VAL A 335 -1.16 -15.85 -9.67
C VAL A 335 -0.13 -15.32 -8.68
N ASP A 336 0.86 -16.13 -8.32
CA ASP A 336 1.99 -15.74 -7.48
C ASP A 336 3.30 -16.32 -8.03
N ALA A 337 4.24 -15.45 -8.39
CA ALA A 337 5.49 -15.81 -9.03
C ALA A 337 6.68 -15.53 -8.11
N ARG A 338 7.61 -16.48 -7.98
CA ARG A 338 8.71 -16.43 -7.01
C ARG A 338 10.05 -16.84 -7.66
N ILE A 339 11.12 -16.12 -7.32
CA ILE A 339 12.50 -16.50 -7.64
C ILE A 339 13.10 -17.19 -6.42
N GLU A 340 13.74 -18.35 -6.61
CA GLU A 340 14.33 -19.14 -5.52
C GLU A 340 15.63 -18.52 -4.96
N ASN A 341 16.28 -17.64 -5.72
CA ASN A 341 17.37 -16.77 -5.27
C ASN A 341 17.16 -15.34 -5.80
N SER A 342 16.68 -14.44 -4.94
CA SER A 342 16.39 -13.04 -5.27
C SER A 342 17.56 -12.07 -5.03
N ALA A 343 18.72 -12.53 -4.54
CA ALA A 343 19.79 -11.65 -4.04
C ALA A 343 20.35 -10.67 -5.09
N ASN A 344 20.24 -11.00 -6.39
CA ASN A 344 20.72 -10.19 -7.50
C ASN A 344 19.59 -9.53 -8.32
N TYR A 345 18.33 -9.59 -7.85
CA TYR A 345 17.15 -9.18 -8.63
C TYR A 345 16.27 -8.15 -7.90
N HIS A 346 15.98 -7.06 -8.59
CA HIS A 346 15.09 -6.00 -8.12
C HIS A 346 13.64 -6.31 -8.51
N CYS A 347 13.03 -7.26 -7.80
CA CYS A 347 11.60 -7.52 -7.94
C CYS A 347 10.80 -6.38 -7.29
N ALA A 348 10.08 -5.61 -8.11
CA ALA A 348 9.30 -4.46 -7.65
C ALA A 348 7.98 -4.89 -7.00
N GLY A 349 7.98 -5.05 -5.67
CA GLY A 349 6.82 -5.49 -4.89
C GLY A 349 6.61 -7.01 -4.93
N THR A 350 5.43 -7.46 -4.47
CA THR A 350 5.01 -8.85 -4.62
C THR A 350 4.65 -9.10 -6.08
N LEU A 351 5.24 -10.14 -6.69
CA LEU A 351 4.92 -10.59 -8.04
C LEU A 351 3.65 -11.46 -8.02
N SER A 352 2.59 -10.95 -7.39
CA SER A 352 1.32 -11.66 -7.25
C SER A 352 0.15 -10.76 -7.64
N ALA A 353 -0.69 -11.28 -8.53
CA ALA A 353 -1.77 -10.54 -9.16
C ALA A 353 -3.02 -11.42 -9.25
N GLN A 354 -4.19 -10.80 -9.05
CA GLN A 354 -5.50 -11.42 -9.20
C GLN A 354 -6.16 -10.97 -10.50
N PHE A 355 -6.85 -11.87 -11.18
CA PHE A 355 -7.73 -11.57 -12.32
C PHE A 355 -8.92 -12.53 -12.35
N VAL A 356 -9.97 -12.16 -13.09
CA VAL A 356 -11.06 -13.09 -13.44
C VAL A 356 -10.84 -13.50 -14.91
N PRO A 357 -10.80 -14.80 -15.24
CA PRO A 357 -10.74 -15.27 -16.61
C PRO A 357 -12.17 -15.34 -17.18
N ARG A 358 -12.36 -14.87 -18.42
CA ARG A 358 -13.65 -15.00 -19.10
C ARG A 358 -13.94 -16.46 -19.46
N PRO A 359 -15.18 -16.95 -19.29
CA PRO A 359 -15.58 -18.29 -19.73
C PRO A 359 -15.20 -18.54 -21.20
N GLY A 360 -14.66 -19.72 -21.49
CA GLY A 360 -14.23 -20.09 -22.84
C GLY A 360 -13.08 -19.26 -23.43
N GLN A 361 -12.38 -18.43 -22.64
CA GLN A 361 -11.24 -17.65 -23.09
C GLN A 361 -9.89 -18.23 -22.62
N ASP A 362 -8.87 -17.94 -23.41
CA ASP A 362 -7.52 -18.44 -23.22
C ASP A 362 -6.58 -17.37 -22.64
N TYR A 363 -5.68 -17.80 -21.77
CA TYR A 363 -4.76 -16.94 -21.02
C TYR A 363 -3.33 -17.50 -21.03
N GLU A 364 -2.36 -16.61 -20.95
CA GLU A 364 -0.94 -16.93 -20.91
C GLU A 364 -0.25 -16.15 -19.77
N VAL A 365 0.48 -16.87 -18.93
CA VAL A 365 1.12 -16.40 -17.69
C VAL A 365 2.63 -16.61 -17.78
N GLU A 366 3.37 -15.52 -17.79
CA GLU A 366 4.82 -15.47 -17.99
C GLU A 366 5.50 -14.70 -16.86
N MET A 367 6.59 -15.25 -16.31
CA MET A 367 7.51 -14.51 -15.46
C MET A 367 8.82 -14.19 -16.20
N ASP A 368 8.98 -12.91 -16.53
CA ASP A 368 10.16 -12.34 -17.16
C ASP A 368 11.11 -11.70 -16.12
N VAL A 369 12.40 -11.63 -16.46
CA VAL A 369 13.45 -10.96 -15.70
C VAL A 369 14.39 -10.27 -16.68
N ALA A 370 14.17 -8.97 -16.90
CA ALA A 370 14.94 -8.13 -17.81
C ALA A 370 15.61 -6.99 -17.03
N GLU A 371 16.87 -6.68 -17.33
CA GLU A 371 17.63 -5.61 -16.66
C GLU A 371 17.67 -5.76 -15.12
N SER A 372 17.73 -7.00 -14.64
CA SER A 372 17.57 -7.39 -13.23
C SER A 372 16.22 -7.04 -12.57
N MET A 373 15.26 -6.49 -13.33
CA MET A 373 13.89 -6.21 -12.89
C MET A 373 12.98 -7.40 -13.18
N CYS A 374 12.26 -7.86 -12.16
CA CYS A 374 11.30 -8.97 -12.29
C CYS A 374 9.93 -8.45 -12.75
N ARG A 375 9.28 -9.12 -13.72
CA ARG A 375 7.93 -8.77 -14.19
C ARG A 375 7.04 -10.01 -14.31
N LEU A 376 5.81 -9.91 -13.79
CA LEU A 376 4.75 -10.88 -14.04
C LEU A 376 3.86 -10.35 -15.17
N HIS A 377 3.69 -11.13 -16.22
CA HIS A 377 2.79 -10.84 -17.33
C HIS A 377 1.63 -11.85 -17.34
N ILE A 378 0.41 -11.32 -17.33
CA ILE A 378 -0.82 -12.07 -17.59
C ILE A 378 -1.44 -11.46 -18.84
N ARG A 379 -1.66 -12.28 -19.86
CA ARG A 379 -2.15 -11.85 -21.18
C ARG A 379 -3.32 -12.75 -21.61
N GLN A 380 -4.34 -12.18 -22.23
CA GLN A 380 -5.36 -12.98 -22.94
C GLN A 380 -4.78 -13.38 -24.29
N VAL A 381 -4.88 -14.68 -24.62
CA VAL A 381 -4.55 -15.24 -25.93
C VAL A 381 -5.79 -15.11 -26.83
N LYS A 382 -5.60 -14.71 -28.07
CA LYS A 382 -6.66 -14.66 -29.10
C LYS A 382 -6.57 -15.88 -30.02
N ALA A 383 -7.63 -16.14 -30.77
CA ALA A 383 -7.74 -17.31 -31.66
C ALA A 383 -6.64 -17.37 -32.75
N ASP A 384 -6.07 -16.22 -33.14
CA ASP A 384 -4.93 -16.11 -34.07
C ASP A 384 -3.55 -16.28 -33.40
N GLY A 385 -3.50 -16.52 -32.09
CA GLY A 385 -2.27 -16.55 -31.31
C GLY A 385 -1.67 -15.18 -30.99
N SER A 386 -2.40 -14.09 -31.24
CA SER A 386 -2.03 -12.76 -30.75
C SER A 386 -2.29 -12.64 -29.24
N LEU A 387 -1.65 -11.64 -28.62
CA LEU A 387 -1.65 -11.42 -27.17
C LEU A 387 -2.13 -10.01 -26.85
N SER A 388 -3.13 -9.90 -25.98
CA SER A 388 -3.56 -8.62 -25.40
C SER A 388 -3.34 -8.61 -23.88
N PRO A 389 -2.92 -7.50 -23.25
CA PRO A 389 -2.82 -7.41 -21.80
C PRO A 389 -4.14 -7.77 -21.12
N GLN A 390 -4.10 -8.62 -20.08
CA GLN A 390 -5.26 -8.88 -19.24
C GLN A 390 -5.37 -7.80 -18.16
N GLN A 391 -6.58 -7.41 -17.79
CA GLN A 391 -6.80 -6.57 -16.61
C GLN A 391 -6.55 -7.38 -15.34
N VAL A 392 -5.66 -6.89 -14.49
CA VAL A 392 -5.25 -7.51 -13.22
C VAL A 392 -5.27 -6.48 -12.10
N ARG A 393 -5.35 -6.94 -10.85
CA ARG A 393 -5.09 -6.13 -9.65
C ARG A 393 -4.03 -6.81 -8.77
N PRO A 394 -3.37 -6.11 -7.82
CA PRO A 394 -2.54 -6.76 -6.81
C PRO A 394 -3.34 -7.84 -6.07
N ALA A 395 -2.74 -9.00 -5.80
CA ALA A 395 -3.44 -10.09 -5.11
C ALA A 395 -3.76 -9.71 -3.65
N PRO A 396 -5.03 -9.80 -3.19
CA PRO A 396 -5.37 -9.55 -1.79
C PRO A 396 -4.66 -10.56 -0.87
N GLN A 397 -3.95 -10.05 0.14
CA GLN A 397 -3.24 -10.90 1.11
C GLN A 397 -4.14 -11.34 2.28
N THR A 398 -5.33 -10.76 2.37
CA THR A 398 -6.26 -10.89 3.49
C THR A 398 -7.69 -11.02 2.97
N CYS A 399 -8.50 -11.88 3.58
CA CYS A 399 -9.90 -12.05 3.20
C CYS A 399 -10.80 -11.16 4.06
N SER A 400 -11.22 -10.02 3.50
CA SER A 400 -12.32 -9.24 4.07
C SER A 400 -13.62 -10.05 3.93
N LYS A 401 -14.10 -10.67 5.01
CA LYS A 401 -15.41 -11.33 5.00
C LYS A 401 -16.50 -10.34 4.56
N SER A 402 -17.42 -10.79 3.70
CA SER A 402 -18.61 -10.00 3.39
C SER A 402 -19.53 -9.95 4.61
N ALA A 403 -20.34 -8.89 4.70
CA ALA A 403 -21.27 -8.72 5.82
C ALA A 403 -22.30 -9.85 5.88
N ASP A 404 -22.64 -10.44 4.73
CA ASP A 404 -23.62 -11.53 4.58
C ASP A 404 -23.21 -12.78 5.37
N GLU A 405 -21.92 -13.10 5.43
CA GLU A 405 -21.42 -14.26 6.17
C GLU A 405 -21.48 -14.04 7.69
N GLN A 406 -21.41 -12.78 8.15
CA GLN A 406 -21.54 -12.44 9.56
C GLN A 406 -22.99 -12.54 10.06
N GLN A 407 -23.97 -12.47 9.16
CA GLN A 407 -25.40 -12.51 9.51
C GLN A 407 -25.97 -13.95 9.54
N SER A 408 -25.32 -14.91 8.87
CA SER A 408 -25.61 -16.35 9.02
C SER A 408 -25.03 -16.98 10.30
N ALA A 409 -24.02 -16.36 10.91
CA ALA A 409 -23.29 -16.91 12.06
C ALA A 409 -23.95 -16.65 13.43
N SER A 410 -25.06 -15.91 13.47
CA SER A 410 -25.80 -15.56 14.70
C SER A 410 -27.20 -16.19 14.78
N GLY A 411 -27.43 -17.24 14.00
CA GLY A 411 -28.78 -17.71 13.63
C GLY A 411 -29.20 -19.11 14.08
N ASP A 412 -28.41 -19.82 14.91
CA ASP A 412 -28.83 -21.16 15.38
C ASP A 412 -28.21 -21.58 16.73
N GLU A 413 -28.76 -21.07 17.84
CA GLU A 413 -28.80 -21.79 19.13
C GLU A 413 -30.20 -21.66 19.73
N THR A 414 -31.01 -22.72 19.61
CA THR A 414 -32.33 -22.82 20.20
C THR A 414 -32.27 -23.58 21.53
N GLY A 415 -32.90 -23.06 22.59
CA GLY A 415 -32.74 -23.65 23.93
C GLY A 415 -33.78 -23.19 24.95
N SER A 416 -34.92 -23.87 25.00
CA SER A 416 -35.98 -23.67 26.01
C SER A 416 -35.44 -23.87 27.44
N SER A 417 -35.51 -22.83 28.28
CA SER A 417 -35.22 -22.92 29.71
C SER A 417 -36.52 -23.05 30.51
N GLY A 418 -36.82 -24.27 30.95
CA GLY A 418 -37.96 -24.56 31.82
C GLY A 418 -37.69 -24.18 33.28
N ALA A 419 -38.69 -23.62 33.96
CA ALA A 419 -38.57 -23.27 35.38
C ALA A 419 -38.46 -24.53 36.27
N PRO A 420 -37.61 -24.53 37.31
CA PRO A 420 -37.51 -25.64 38.25
C PRO A 420 -38.74 -25.70 39.19
N PRO A 421 -39.24 -26.89 39.55
CA PRO A 421 -40.33 -27.02 40.52
C PRO A 421 -39.87 -26.69 41.93
N GLN A 422 -40.77 -26.10 42.73
CA GLN A 422 -40.55 -25.92 44.17
C GLN A 422 -40.70 -27.25 44.89
N ALA A 423 -39.78 -27.56 45.80
CA ALA A 423 -39.85 -28.71 46.70
C ALA A 423 -40.21 -28.23 48.11
N ASP A 424 -41.35 -28.69 48.61
CA ASP A 424 -41.86 -28.35 49.94
C ASP A 424 -41.07 -29.10 51.03
N LEU A 425 -40.78 -28.45 52.16
CA LEU A 425 -40.07 -29.04 53.30
C LEU A 425 -40.70 -28.58 54.63
N SER A 426 -41.64 -29.39 55.12
CA SER A 426 -42.32 -29.18 56.40
C SER A 426 -42.14 -30.39 57.33
N ALA A 427 -41.41 -30.19 58.45
CA ALA A 427 -41.35 -31.01 59.68
C ALA A 427 -41.00 -32.52 59.54
N THR A 428 -40.35 -33.20 60.50
CA THR A 428 -40.52 -33.13 61.96
C THR A 428 -39.25 -33.60 62.70
N GLN A 429 -39.13 -33.28 63.99
CA GLN A 429 -38.08 -33.73 64.91
C GLN A 429 -38.11 -35.25 65.16
N VAL A 430 -37.03 -35.80 65.73
CA VAL A 430 -37.07 -36.52 67.03
C VAL A 430 -35.63 -36.68 67.59
N LEU A 431 -35.51 -36.63 68.92
CA LEU A 431 -34.30 -36.78 69.76
C LEU A 431 -34.25 -38.23 70.34
N PRO A 432 -33.09 -38.78 70.79
CA PRO A 432 -32.19 -38.21 71.79
C PRO A 432 -30.73 -38.01 71.38
#